data_AF-T1AHR5-F1
#
_entry.id   AF-T1AHR5-F1
#
_cell.length_a   1.000
_cell.length_b   1.000
_cell.length_c   1.000
_cell.angle_alpha   90.00
_cell.angle_beta   90.00
_cell.angle_gamma   90.00
#
_symmetry.space_group_name_H-M   'P 1'
#
loop_
_entity.id
_entity.type
_entity.pdbx_description
1 polymer ?
#
loop_
_entity_poly.entity_id
_entity_poly.type
_entity_poly.pdbx_seq_one_letter_code
_entity_poly.pdbx_strand_id
1 'polypeptide(L)'
;TSRDVVLGISASGRTPFVVGALSEARRAGSTTVALACNRDTEIGRLCDIAIEIPVGPEVIAGSTRLNAGTVQKIVLNVISTAVMVQLGKTFGNVMIDLRPTNEKLRERAIRMVARVAHCGAEQAREALELSSWRPKVAALMVMAHLDADEAQSELDRVRGH
;
A
#
# COMPACT_ATOMS: atom_id res chain seq x y z
N THR A 1 -17.50 5.79 -6.75
CA THR A 1 -18.57 4.82 -6.45
C THR A 1 -18.58 4.51 -4.97
N SER A 2 -19.63 3.91 -4.43
CA SER A 2 -19.68 3.50 -3.01
C SER A 2 -18.65 2.45 -2.60
N ARG A 3 -17.95 1.84 -3.58
CA ARG A 3 -16.85 0.90 -3.33
C ARG A 3 -15.49 1.59 -3.21
N ASP A 4 -15.42 2.89 -3.49
CA ASP A 4 -14.18 3.66 -3.46
C ASP A 4 -14.04 4.39 -2.12
N VAL A 5 -12.78 4.59 -1.70
CA VAL A 5 -12.42 5.45 -0.57
C VAL A 5 -11.75 6.71 -1.11
N VAL A 6 -12.16 7.88 -0.64
CA VAL A 6 -11.57 9.17 -1.04
C VAL A 6 -10.85 9.80 0.15
N LEU A 7 -9.51 9.91 0.03
CA LEU A 7 -8.65 10.56 1.01
C LEU A 7 -8.33 11.99 0.56
N GLY A 8 -8.89 12.99 1.24
CA GLY A 8 -8.63 14.39 1.01
C GLY A 8 -7.47 14.89 1.86
N ILE A 9 -6.49 15.55 1.22
CA ILE A 9 -5.25 15.97 1.88
C ILE A 9 -5.17 17.50 1.83
N SER A 10 -5.12 18.13 2.99
CA SER A 10 -4.91 19.58 3.10
C SER A 10 -4.21 19.89 4.42
N ALA A 11 -3.00 20.46 4.36
CA ALA A 11 -2.28 20.84 5.59
C ALA A 11 -3.10 21.82 6.44
N SER A 12 -3.77 22.78 5.80
CA SER A 12 -4.63 23.76 6.47
C SER A 12 -5.95 23.15 6.97
N GLY A 13 -6.43 22.10 6.31
CA GLY A 13 -7.71 21.45 6.59
C GLY A 13 -8.94 22.22 6.08
N ARG A 14 -8.74 23.22 5.21
CA ARG A 14 -9.80 24.10 4.68
C ARG A 14 -9.66 24.45 3.20
N THR A 15 -8.84 23.71 2.45
CA THR A 15 -8.63 23.99 1.02
C THR A 15 -9.95 23.78 0.26
N PRO A 16 -10.54 24.81 -0.40
CA PRO A 16 -11.87 24.70 -0.99
C PRO A 16 -12.04 23.55 -2.00
N PHE A 17 -10.99 23.30 -2.80
CA PHE A 17 -10.98 22.18 -3.73
C PHE A 17 -11.16 20.83 -3.01
N VAL A 18 -10.47 20.64 -1.88
CA VAL A 18 -10.52 19.39 -1.10
C VAL A 18 -11.87 19.24 -0.42
N VAL A 19 -12.43 20.33 0.12
CA VAL A 19 -13.79 20.37 0.70
C VAL A 19 -14.83 19.97 -0.35
N GLY A 20 -14.77 20.55 -1.55
CA GLY A 20 -15.68 20.24 -2.66
C GLY A 20 -15.56 18.78 -3.12
N ALA A 21 -14.33 18.27 -3.30
CA ALA A 21 -14.10 16.89 -3.71
C ALA A 21 -14.61 15.88 -2.66
N LEU A 22 -14.38 16.13 -1.37
CA LEU A 22 -14.86 15.26 -0.29
C LEU A 22 -16.38 15.32 -0.14
N SER A 23 -16.98 16.50 -0.32
CA SER A 23 -18.44 16.65 -0.31
C SER A 23 -19.08 15.83 -1.42
N GLU A 24 -18.50 15.86 -2.63
CA GLU A 24 -18.98 15.06 -3.75
C GLU A 24 -18.79 13.56 -3.51
N ALA A 25 -17.61 13.14 -3.03
CA ALA A 25 -17.34 11.75 -2.71
C ALA A 25 -18.38 11.19 -1.71
N ARG A 26 -18.71 11.98 -0.68
CA ARG A 26 -19.75 11.63 0.29
C ARG A 26 -21.13 11.52 -0.36
N ARG A 27 -21.52 12.47 -1.23
CA ARG A 27 -22.79 12.39 -1.99
C ARG A 27 -22.85 11.14 -2.87
N ALA A 28 -21.72 10.72 -3.44
CA ALA A 28 -21.59 9.51 -4.23
C ALA A 28 -21.53 8.20 -3.40
N GLY A 29 -21.61 8.30 -2.06
CA GLY A 29 -21.60 7.18 -1.13
C GLY A 29 -20.23 6.55 -0.87
N SER A 30 -19.13 7.21 -1.27
CA SER A 30 -17.77 6.76 -0.94
C SER A 30 -17.48 6.99 0.55
N THR A 31 -16.68 6.10 1.15
CA THR A 31 -16.06 6.40 2.45
C THR A 31 -15.07 7.55 2.27
N THR A 32 -15.17 8.56 3.13
CA THR A 32 -14.34 9.76 3.05
C THR A 32 -13.39 9.86 4.23
N VAL A 33 -12.14 10.21 3.94
CA VAL A 33 -11.09 10.38 4.93
C VAL A 33 -10.45 11.74 4.75
N ALA A 34 -10.28 12.48 5.85
CA ALA A 34 -9.56 13.75 5.87
C ALA A 34 -8.17 13.58 6.47
N LEU A 35 -7.16 14.19 5.85
CA LEU A 35 -5.80 14.30 6.38
C LEU A 35 -5.39 15.77 6.48
N ALA A 36 -5.23 16.27 7.70
CA ALA A 36 -4.85 17.64 7.98
C ALA A 36 -3.80 17.79 9.08
N CYS A 37 -3.17 18.96 9.14
CA CYS A 37 -2.13 19.29 10.10
C CYS A 37 -2.56 20.36 11.11
N ASN A 38 -3.86 20.54 11.26
CA ASN A 38 -4.52 21.35 12.29
C ASN A 38 -5.60 20.49 12.97
N ARG A 39 -6.09 20.93 14.13
CA ARG A 39 -7.23 20.31 14.81
C ARG A 39 -8.55 20.91 14.34
N ASP A 40 -9.63 20.16 14.49
CA ASP A 40 -11.01 20.59 14.29
C ASP A 40 -11.20 21.28 12.94
N THR A 41 -10.69 20.62 11.90
CA THR A 41 -10.65 21.19 10.55
C THR A 41 -12.00 21.07 9.86
N GLU A 42 -12.20 21.89 8.83
CA GLU A 42 -13.42 21.85 8.02
C GLU A 42 -13.58 20.50 7.33
N ILE A 43 -12.50 19.99 6.72
CA ILE A 43 -12.53 18.64 6.12
C ILE A 43 -12.64 17.54 7.17
N GLY A 44 -12.09 17.73 8.38
CA GLY A 44 -12.20 16.79 9.49
C GLY A 44 -13.65 16.60 9.95
N ARG A 45 -14.42 17.69 10.04
CA ARG A 45 -15.87 17.63 10.37
C ARG A 45 -16.73 17.08 9.22
N LEU A 46 -16.27 17.21 7.99
CA LEU A 46 -17.01 16.79 6.80
C LEU A 46 -16.98 15.26 6.58
N CYS A 47 -15.86 14.62 6.94
CA CYS A 47 -15.54 13.23 6.60
C CYS A 47 -15.94 12.21 7.67
N ASP A 48 -16.04 10.95 7.24
CA ASP A 48 -16.32 9.80 8.12
C ASP A 48 -15.14 9.53 9.07
N ILE A 49 -13.92 9.76 8.59
CA ILE A 49 -12.68 9.56 9.35
C ILE A 49 -11.81 10.82 9.24
N ALA A 50 -11.39 11.37 10.37
CA ALA A 50 -10.47 12.51 10.45
C ALA A 50 -9.10 12.08 11.00
N ILE A 51 -8.05 12.28 10.20
CA ILE A 51 -6.65 12.11 10.60
C ILE A 51 -6.04 13.50 10.74
N GLU A 52 -6.01 14.01 11.97
CA GLU A 52 -5.52 15.34 12.29
C GLU A 52 -4.25 15.27 13.13
N ILE A 53 -3.13 15.68 12.54
CA ILE A 53 -1.80 15.60 13.17
C ILE A 53 -1.19 17.00 13.20
N PRO A 54 -1.42 17.80 14.26
CA PRO A 54 -0.82 19.11 14.42
C PRO A 54 0.70 19.03 14.51
N VAL A 55 1.38 19.77 13.62
CA VAL A 55 2.86 19.81 13.56
C VAL A 55 3.46 21.09 14.15
N GLY A 56 2.60 22.00 14.60
CA GLY A 56 3.00 23.34 15.05
C GLY A 56 3.40 24.27 13.90
N PRO A 57 3.94 25.47 14.23
CA PRO A 57 4.43 26.41 13.23
C PRO A 57 5.59 25.84 12.42
N GLU A 58 5.61 26.16 11.14
CA GLU A 58 6.73 25.82 10.24
C GLU A 58 7.91 26.77 10.47
N VAL A 59 9.13 26.27 10.28
CA VAL A 59 10.37 27.09 10.40
C VAL A 59 10.37 28.26 9.40
N ILE A 60 9.78 28.06 8.22
CA ILE A 60 9.45 29.13 7.28
C ILE A 60 7.93 29.31 7.35
N ALA A 61 7.47 30.46 7.84
CA ALA A 61 6.06 30.74 8.03
C ALA A 61 5.23 30.43 6.77
N GLY A 62 4.23 29.57 6.91
CA GLY A 62 3.34 29.15 5.82
C GLY A 62 3.91 28.12 4.85
N SER A 63 5.18 27.72 4.94
CA SER A 63 5.79 26.72 4.07
C SER A 63 5.44 25.29 4.50
N THR A 64 4.17 24.90 4.37
CA THR A 64 3.64 23.58 4.78
C THR A 64 4.21 22.40 4.00
N ARG A 65 5.04 22.63 2.98
CA ARG A 65 5.82 21.55 2.33
C ARG A 65 6.87 20.91 3.26
N LEU A 66 7.11 21.49 4.43
CA LEU A 66 8.12 21.05 5.41
C LEU A 66 7.53 20.03 6.39
N ASN A 67 7.20 20.41 7.63
CA ASN A 67 6.75 19.46 8.65
C ASN A 67 5.42 18.82 8.26
N ALA A 68 4.45 19.63 7.82
CA ALA A 68 3.13 19.12 7.40
C ALA A 68 3.25 18.15 6.22
N GLY A 69 4.01 18.50 5.18
CA GLY A 69 4.27 17.62 4.03
C GLY A 69 4.98 16.32 4.42
N THR A 70 5.94 16.38 5.35
CA THR A 70 6.64 15.18 5.86
C THR A 70 5.69 14.25 6.60
N VAL A 71 4.85 14.79 7.49
CA VAL A 71 3.85 14.01 8.22
C VAL A 71 2.83 13.40 7.27
N GLN A 72 2.35 14.15 6.28
CA GLN A 72 1.43 13.64 5.27
C GLN A 72 2.04 12.46 4.50
N LYS A 73 3.30 12.57 4.07
CA LYS A 73 4.02 11.46 3.43
C LYS A 73 4.07 10.22 4.34
N ILE A 74 4.38 10.40 5.63
CA ILE A 74 4.46 9.29 6.57
C ILE A 74 3.10 8.60 6.71
N VAL A 75 2.02 9.37 6.89
CA VAL A 75 0.65 8.83 6.97
C VAL A 75 0.28 8.05 5.71
N LEU A 76 0.54 8.62 4.52
CA LEU A 76 0.25 7.94 3.25
C LEU A 76 1.02 6.63 3.10
N ASN A 77 2.28 6.61 3.53
CA ASN A 77 3.09 5.39 3.55
C ASN A 77 2.51 4.35 4.52
N VAL A 78 2.06 4.76 5.71
CA VAL A 78 1.45 3.85 6.69
C VAL A 78 0.17 3.25 6.13
N ILE A 79 -0.74 4.08 5.61
CA ILE A 79 -2.02 3.63 5.05
C ILE A 79 -1.79 2.65 3.91
N SER A 80 -1.01 3.04 2.90
CA SER A 80 -0.77 2.19 1.73
C SER A 80 -0.07 0.88 2.09
N THR A 81 0.93 0.93 2.98
CA THR A 81 1.63 -0.29 3.43
C THR A 81 0.70 -1.19 4.21
N ALA A 82 -0.06 -0.66 5.18
CA ALA A 82 -0.99 -1.45 5.98
C ALA A 82 -2.07 -2.13 5.12
N VAL A 83 -2.64 -1.40 4.15
CA VAL A 83 -3.59 -1.97 3.19
C VAL A 83 -2.95 -3.09 2.38
N MET A 84 -1.74 -2.90 1.84
CA MET A 84 -1.07 -3.93 1.04
C MET A 84 -0.70 -5.17 1.86
N VAL A 85 -0.32 -5.01 3.14
CA VAL A 85 -0.11 -6.14 4.06
C VAL A 85 -1.41 -6.91 4.28
N GLN A 86 -2.52 -6.21 4.54
CA GLN A 86 -3.85 -6.82 4.73
C GLN A 86 -4.38 -7.50 3.46
N LEU A 87 -3.95 -7.05 2.28
CA LEU A 87 -4.26 -7.70 0.99
C LEU A 87 -3.28 -8.83 0.63
N GLY A 88 -2.50 -9.32 1.60
CA GLY A 88 -1.58 -10.44 1.41
C GLY A 88 -0.39 -10.13 0.50
N LYS A 89 -0.06 -8.86 0.22
CA LYS A 89 1.07 -8.51 -0.68
C LYS A 89 2.45 -8.75 -0.06
N THR A 90 2.48 -9.19 1.19
CA THR A 90 3.69 -9.50 1.96
C THR A 90 3.59 -10.89 2.59
N PHE A 91 4.74 -11.56 2.74
CA PHE A 91 4.88 -12.75 3.57
C PHE A 91 5.82 -12.42 4.74
N GLY A 92 5.29 -12.39 5.96
CA GLY A 92 5.98 -11.79 7.10
C GLY A 92 6.39 -10.35 6.79
N ASN A 93 7.69 -10.05 6.85
CA ASN A 93 8.25 -8.74 6.50
C ASN A 93 8.82 -8.65 5.07
N VAL A 94 8.51 -9.61 4.20
CA VAL A 94 9.00 -9.67 2.82
C VAL A 94 7.90 -9.26 1.85
N MET A 95 8.19 -8.32 0.95
CA MET A 95 7.29 -7.90 -0.14
C MET A 95 7.28 -8.96 -1.25
N ILE A 96 6.46 -9.99 -1.10
CA ILE A 96 6.48 -11.18 -1.95
C ILE A 96 5.71 -11.01 -3.28
N ASP A 97 4.93 -9.94 -3.44
CA ASP A 97 4.14 -9.67 -4.65
C ASP A 97 4.70 -8.51 -5.49
N LEU A 98 6.03 -8.51 -5.72
CA LEU A 98 6.68 -7.52 -6.58
C LEU A 98 6.70 -7.99 -8.04
N ARG A 99 6.65 -7.02 -8.99
CA ARG A 99 6.77 -7.28 -10.42
C ARG A 99 8.23 -7.09 -10.89
N PRO A 100 8.96 -8.16 -11.28
CA PRO A 100 10.38 -8.07 -11.61
C PRO A 100 10.61 -7.57 -13.05
N THR A 101 10.48 -6.26 -13.28
CA THR A 101 10.54 -5.65 -14.63
C THR A 101 11.96 -5.33 -15.13
N ASN A 102 12.98 -5.51 -14.31
CA ASN A 102 14.38 -5.28 -14.65
C ASN A 102 15.28 -6.24 -13.87
N GLU A 103 16.54 -6.34 -14.27
CA GLU A 103 17.50 -7.30 -13.72
C GLU A 103 17.66 -7.16 -12.20
N LYS A 104 17.80 -5.93 -11.69
CA LYS A 104 17.86 -5.67 -10.25
C LYS A 104 16.64 -6.22 -9.50
N LEU A 105 15.44 -6.07 -10.07
CA LEU A 105 14.23 -6.62 -9.45
C LEU A 105 14.12 -8.14 -9.59
N ARG A 106 14.67 -8.73 -10.66
CA ARG A 106 14.77 -10.18 -10.84
C ARG A 106 15.69 -10.81 -9.79
N GLU A 107 16.87 -10.27 -9.60
CA GLU A 107 17.78 -10.70 -8.53
C GLU A 107 17.15 -10.55 -7.14
N ARG A 108 16.42 -9.44 -6.92
CA ARG A 108 15.67 -9.24 -5.67
C ARG A 108 14.61 -10.32 -5.48
N ALA A 109 13.86 -10.68 -6.53
CA ALA A 109 12.85 -11.73 -6.48
C ALA A 109 13.47 -13.07 -6.10
N ILE A 110 14.60 -13.45 -6.70
CA ILE A 110 15.33 -14.69 -6.38
C ILE A 110 15.69 -14.74 -4.90
N ARG A 111 16.30 -13.67 -4.36
CA ARG A 111 16.66 -13.60 -2.93
C ARG A 111 15.46 -13.70 -2.01
N MET A 112 14.33 -13.11 -2.39
CA MET A 112 13.11 -13.17 -1.58
C MET A 112 12.48 -14.55 -1.58
N VAL A 113 12.35 -15.19 -2.75
CA VAL A 113 11.78 -16.53 -2.87
C VAL A 113 12.67 -17.52 -2.12
N ALA A 114 13.98 -17.47 -2.32
CA ALA A 114 14.94 -18.30 -1.57
C ALA A 114 14.78 -18.15 -0.05
N ARG A 115 14.58 -16.91 0.43
CA ARG A 115 14.37 -16.63 1.85
C ARG A 115 13.02 -17.16 2.37
N VAL A 116 11.93 -16.95 1.62
CA VAL A 116 10.56 -17.33 2.04
C VAL A 116 10.37 -18.84 1.99
N ALA A 117 10.85 -19.48 0.91
CA ALA A 117 10.72 -20.91 0.71
C ALA A 117 11.86 -21.73 1.32
N HIS A 118 12.82 -21.08 1.99
CA HIS A 118 13.99 -21.70 2.59
C HIS A 118 14.78 -22.62 1.62
N CYS A 119 14.97 -22.14 0.39
CA CYS A 119 15.63 -22.89 -0.69
C CYS A 119 16.87 -22.19 -1.24
N GLY A 120 17.60 -22.89 -2.12
CA GLY A 120 18.76 -22.34 -2.82
C GLY A 120 18.38 -21.34 -3.91
N ALA A 121 19.32 -20.45 -4.28
CA ALA A 121 19.09 -19.43 -5.30
C ALA A 121 18.73 -20.00 -6.68
N GLU A 122 19.33 -21.13 -7.07
CA GLU A 122 19.02 -21.80 -8.35
C GLU A 122 17.61 -22.35 -8.38
N GLN A 123 17.17 -23.05 -7.32
CA GLN A 123 15.80 -23.54 -7.20
C GLN A 123 14.78 -22.39 -7.18
N ALA A 124 15.09 -21.29 -6.50
CA ALA A 124 14.26 -20.10 -6.50
C ALA A 124 14.16 -19.45 -7.89
N ARG A 125 15.26 -19.41 -8.65
CA ARG A 125 15.28 -18.89 -10.03
C ARG A 125 14.43 -19.77 -10.95
N GLU A 126 14.60 -21.09 -10.89
CA GLU A 126 13.82 -22.03 -11.68
C GLU A 126 12.32 -21.89 -11.42
N ALA A 127 11.90 -21.85 -10.15
CA ALA A 127 10.51 -21.62 -9.79
C ALA A 127 9.98 -20.25 -10.26
N LEU A 128 10.81 -19.21 -10.23
CA LEU A 128 10.46 -17.90 -10.78
C LEU A 128 10.28 -17.94 -12.29
N GLU A 129 11.13 -18.65 -13.02
CA GLU A 129 11.00 -18.80 -14.47
C GLU A 129 9.74 -19.59 -14.85
N LEU A 130 9.50 -20.73 -14.19
CA LEU A 130 8.31 -21.56 -14.38
C LEU A 130 7.00 -20.83 -14.05
N SER A 131 7.02 -19.94 -13.05
CA SER A 131 5.87 -19.13 -12.66
C SER A 131 5.72 -17.82 -13.45
N SER A 132 6.47 -17.63 -14.55
CA SER A 132 6.47 -16.38 -15.32
C SER A 132 6.80 -15.14 -14.48
N TRP A 133 7.80 -15.28 -13.61
CA TRP A 133 8.32 -14.25 -12.70
C TRP A 133 7.30 -13.73 -11.68
N ARG A 134 6.52 -14.65 -11.10
CA ARG A 134 5.52 -14.36 -10.06
C ARG A 134 6.01 -14.85 -8.70
N PRO A 135 6.65 -14.00 -7.86
CA PRO A 135 7.42 -14.49 -6.71
C PRO A 135 6.57 -15.18 -5.64
N LYS A 136 5.32 -14.76 -5.45
CA LYS A 136 4.39 -15.42 -4.53
C LYS A 136 4.04 -16.84 -4.99
N VAL A 137 3.79 -17.03 -6.29
CA VAL A 137 3.52 -18.36 -6.89
C VAL A 137 4.77 -19.22 -6.78
N ALA A 138 5.93 -18.69 -7.20
CA ALA A 138 7.22 -19.38 -7.12
C ALA A 138 7.54 -19.87 -5.70
N ALA A 139 7.28 -19.04 -4.68
CA ALA A 139 7.50 -19.44 -3.30
C ALA A 139 6.59 -20.61 -2.90
N LEU A 140 5.31 -20.56 -3.25
CA LEU A 140 4.37 -21.64 -2.94
C LEU A 140 4.69 -22.94 -3.69
N MET A 141 5.09 -22.86 -4.97
CA MET A 141 5.56 -24.01 -5.75
C MET A 141 6.67 -24.76 -5.02
N VAL A 142 7.67 -24.03 -4.51
CA VAL A 142 8.79 -24.63 -3.77
C VAL A 142 8.34 -25.18 -2.41
N MET A 143 7.52 -24.45 -1.66
CA MET A 143 7.10 -24.83 -0.30
C MET A 143 6.13 -26.01 -0.27
N ALA A 144 5.25 -26.12 -1.27
CA ALA A 144 4.18 -27.11 -1.33
C ALA A 144 4.41 -28.19 -2.40
N HIS A 145 5.52 -28.12 -3.13
CA HIS A 145 5.85 -29.02 -4.25
C HIS A 145 4.75 -29.09 -5.32
N LEU A 146 4.21 -27.91 -5.65
CA LEU A 146 3.14 -27.74 -6.64
C LEU A 146 3.70 -27.20 -7.95
N ASP A 147 2.98 -27.44 -9.05
CA ASP A 147 3.21 -26.69 -10.28
C ASP A 147 2.66 -25.25 -10.17
N ALA A 148 2.92 -24.44 -11.22
CA ALA A 148 2.54 -23.03 -11.21
C ALA A 148 1.03 -22.79 -11.21
N ASP A 149 0.25 -23.67 -11.85
CA ASP A 149 -1.20 -23.54 -11.98
C ASP A 149 -1.91 -24.02 -10.71
N GLU A 150 -1.42 -25.10 -10.10
CA GLU A 150 -1.84 -25.58 -8.79
C GLU A 150 -1.56 -24.54 -7.70
N ALA A 151 -0.33 -24.01 -7.65
CA ALA A 151 0.04 -22.96 -6.71
C ALA A 151 -0.81 -21.70 -6.90
N GLN A 152 -1.09 -21.32 -8.16
CA GLN A 152 -1.97 -20.19 -8.44
C GLN A 152 -3.39 -20.43 -7.94
N SER A 153 -3.93 -21.62 -8.21
CA SER A 153 -5.28 -22.00 -7.80
C SER A 153 -5.43 -21.96 -6.28
N GLU A 154 -4.45 -22.46 -5.53
CA GLU A 154 -4.46 -22.41 -4.07
C GLU A 154 -4.40 -20.98 -3.55
N LEU A 155 -3.57 -20.11 -4.14
CA LEU A 155 -3.56 -18.68 -3.79
C LEU A 155 -4.91 -18.02 -4.05
N ASP A 156 -5.57 -18.31 -5.17
CA ASP A 156 -6.86 -17.71 -5.49
C ASP A 156 -7.97 -18.13 -4.52
N ARG A 157 -7.94 -19.39 -4.03
CA ARG A 157 -8.89 -19.89 -3.02
C ARG A 157 -8.84 -19.09 -1.71
N VAL A 158 -7.66 -18.62 -1.33
CA VAL A 158 -7.44 -17.83 -0.10
C VAL A 158 -7.26 -16.33 -0.38
N ARG A 159 -7.64 -15.86 -1.58
CA ARG A 159 -7.54 -14.45 -2.00
C ARG A 159 -6.11 -13.89 -1.92
N GLY A 160 -5.13 -14.74 -2.15
CA GLY A 160 -3.71 -14.41 -2.23
C GLY A 160 -2.98 -14.34 -0.89
N HIS A 161 -3.57 -14.86 0.19
CA HIS A 161 -2.93 -15.00 1.50
C HIS A 161 -2.01 -16.23 1.62
#